data_AF-A0A1H6FFH4-F1
#
_entry.id   AF-A0A1H6FFH4-F1
#
_cell.length_a   1.000
_cell.length_b   1.000
_cell.length_c   1.000
_cell.angle_alpha   90.00
_cell.angle_beta   90.00
_cell.angle_gamma   90.00
#
_symmetry.space_group_name_H-M   'P 1'
#
loop_
_entity.id
_entity.type
_entity.pdbx_description
1 polymer ?
#
loop_
_entity_poly.entity_id
_entity_poly.type
_entity_poly.pdbx_seq_one_letter_code
_entity_poly.pdbx_strand_id
1 'polypeptide(L)'
;MINEANLSEEELELQHKKRDWIYIQKNAMLKAEKLGVKQGITQGIEKGLKQSIEQGIEQGVEQTTLNIVRNAHQIGLPLSTIEEISGLPEKQITGLLKADADKQK
;
A
#
# COMPACT_ATOMS: atom_id res chain seq x y z
N MET A 1 48.78 -16.65 4.76
CA MET A 1 48.94 -16.02 6.07
C MET A 1 50.14 -15.10 5.97
N ILE A 2 49.98 -13.80 6.21
CA ILE A 2 51.10 -12.85 6.21
C ILE A 2 51.84 -13.05 7.53
N ASN A 3 53.16 -13.27 7.49
CA ASN A 3 53.96 -13.55 8.66
C ASN A 3 54.11 -12.30 9.53
N GLU A 4 53.34 -12.20 10.62
CA GLU A 4 53.36 -11.08 11.58
C GLU A 4 54.71 -10.95 12.31
N ALA A 5 55.59 -11.96 12.24
CA ALA A 5 56.86 -11.98 12.95
C ALA A 5 57.96 -11.05 12.39
N ASN A 6 57.75 -10.40 11.24
CA ASN A 6 58.74 -9.53 10.57
C ASN A 6 58.32 -8.05 10.48
N LEU A 7 57.20 -7.65 11.10
CA LEU A 7 56.71 -6.27 11.08
C LEU A 7 57.15 -5.51 12.34
N SER A 8 57.45 -4.23 12.20
CA SER A 8 57.65 -3.34 13.33
C SER A 8 56.32 -3.09 14.07
N GLU A 9 56.39 -2.68 15.34
CA GLU A 9 55.22 -2.44 16.19
C GLU A 9 54.24 -1.41 15.57
N GLU A 10 54.77 -0.35 14.94
CA GLU A 10 53.99 0.67 14.24
C GLU A 10 53.24 0.11 13.02
N GLU A 11 53.85 -0.80 12.27
CA GLU A 11 53.23 -1.42 11.09
C GLU A 11 52.11 -2.40 11.49
N LEU A 12 52.30 -3.13 12.59
CA LEU A 12 51.29 -4.02 13.16
C LEU A 12 50.07 -3.23 13.65
N GLU A 13 50.28 -2.13 14.36
CA GLU A 13 49.20 -1.22 14.76
C GLU A 13 48.43 -0.67 13.56
N LEU A 14 49.15 -0.24 12.52
CA LEU A 14 48.54 0.29 11.31
C LEU A 14 47.68 -0.78 10.61
N GLN A 15 48.14 -2.03 10.59
CA GLN A 15 47.39 -3.16 10.05
C GLN A 15 46.11 -3.43 10.86
N HIS A 16 46.16 -3.39 12.20
CA HIS A 16 44.98 -3.54 13.04
C HIS A 16 43.98 -2.41 12.82
N LYS A 17 44.42 -1.15 12.79
CA LYS A 17 43.57 0.01 12.51
C LYS A 17 42.90 -0.12 11.14
N LYS A 18 43.64 -0.55 10.11
CA LYS A 18 43.08 -0.83 8.77
C LYS A 18 42.02 -1.93 8.80
N ARG A 19 42.30 -3.05 9.49
CA ARG A 19 41.36 -4.17 9.62
C ARG A 19 40.07 -3.73 10.32
N ASP A 20 40.18 -3.00 11.42
CA ASP A 20 39.04 -2.56 12.21
C ASP A 20 38.20 -1.54 11.43
N TRP A 21 38.85 -0.63 10.69
CA TRP A 21 38.15 0.26 9.78
C TRP A 21 37.38 -0.49 8.68
N ILE A 22 38.02 -1.46 8.01
CA ILE A 22 37.36 -2.31 7.01
C ILE A 22 36.17 -3.05 7.62
N TYR A 23 36.33 -3.58 8.83
CA TYR A 23 35.27 -4.28 9.55
C TYR A 23 34.08 -3.36 9.85
N ILE A 24 34.33 -2.16 10.36
CA ILE A 24 33.27 -1.17 10.65
C ILE A 24 32.57 -0.76 9.36
N GLN A 25 33.31 -0.43 8.30
CA GLN A 25 32.75 -0.04 7.01
C GLN A 25 31.87 -1.15 6.42
N LYS A 26 32.36 -2.39 6.41
CA LYS A 26 31.61 -3.54 5.92
C LYS A 26 30.30 -3.73 6.68
N ASN A 27 30.35 -3.64 8.01
CA ASN A 27 29.14 -3.79 8.83
C ASN A 27 28.16 -2.62 8.65
N ALA A 28 28.65 -1.39 8.48
CA ALA A 28 27.82 -0.24 8.19
C ALA A 28 27.08 -0.41 6.85
N MET A 29 27.79 -0.86 5.81
CA MET A 29 27.20 -1.13 4.50
C MET A 29 26.14 -2.24 4.56
N LEU A 30 26.46 -3.38 5.22
CA LEU A 30 25.51 -4.47 5.41
C LEU A 30 24.26 -4.04 6.17
N LYS A 31 24.41 -3.17 7.18
CA LYS A 31 23.29 -2.63 7.93
C LYS A 31 22.45 -1.69 7.06
N ALA A 32 23.08 -0.81 6.28
CA ALA A 32 22.40 0.10 5.38
C ALA A 32 21.60 -0.65 4.31
N GLU A 33 22.17 -1.70 3.70
CA GLU A 33 21.48 -2.54 2.73
C GLU A 33 20.24 -3.22 3.35
N LYS A 34 20.40 -3.86 4.51
CA LYS A 34 19.28 -4.49 5.23
C LYS A 34 18.18 -3.49 5.58
N LEU A 35 18.54 -2.30 6.05
CA LEU A 35 17.59 -1.26 6.39
C LEU A 35 16.88 -0.71 5.15
N GLY A 36 17.61 -0.47 4.06
CA GLY A 36 17.06 0.03 2.80
C GLY A 36 16.05 -0.95 2.20
N VAL A 37 16.39 -2.25 2.16
CA VAL A 37 15.46 -3.29 1.69
C VAL A 37 14.23 -3.37 2.59
N LYS A 38 14.42 -3.39 3.92
CA LYS A 38 13.30 -3.43 4.86
C LYS A 38 12.38 -2.22 4.71
N GLN A 39 12.94 -1.01 4.63
CA GLN A 39 12.19 0.22 4.46
C GLN A 39 11.45 0.24 3.11
N GLY A 40 12.11 -0.15 2.01
CA GLY A 40 11.51 -0.21 0.69
C GLY A 40 10.32 -1.17 0.64
N ILE A 41 10.46 -2.37 1.21
CA ILE A 41 9.37 -3.37 1.27
C ILE A 41 8.22 -2.84 2.13
N THR A 42 8.51 -2.34 3.34
CA THR A 42 7.46 -1.81 4.24
C THR A 42 6.70 -0.67 3.57
N GLN A 43 7.39 0.31 3.00
CA GLN A 43 6.75 1.45 2.33
C GLN A 43 5.96 1.03 1.09
N GLY A 44 6.47 0.07 0.31
CA GLY A 44 5.77 -0.45 -0.86
C GLY A 44 4.47 -1.15 -0.49
N ILE A 45 4.51 -2.05 0.50
CA ILE A 45 3.34 -2.78 0.99
C ILE A 45 2.32 -1.82 1.61
N GLU A 46 2.76 -0.90 2.46
CA GLU A 46 1.87 0.03 3.15
C GLU A 46 1.12 0.93 2.17
N LYS A 47 1.83 1.50 1.17
CA LYS A 47 1.21 2.33 0.14
C LYS A 47 0.26 1.52 -0.74
N GLY A 48 0.69 0.36 -1.22
CA GLY A 48 -0.14 -0.48 -2.09
C GLY A 48 -1.40 -0.98 -1.38
N LEU A 49 -1.25 -1.44 -0.13
CA LEU A 49 -2.37 -1.93 0.67
C LEU A 49 -3.37 -0.80 0.95
N LYS A 50 -2.90 0.37 1.38
CA LYS A 50 -3.77 1.51 1.65
C LYS A 50 -4.60 1.90 0.44
N GLN A 51 -3.95 2.03 -0.73
CA GLN A 51 -4.65 2.37 -1.98
C GLN A 51 -5.67 1.31 -2.37
N SER A 52 -5.30 0.03 -2.31
CA SER A 52 -6.21 -1.05 -2.70
C SER A 52 -7.41 -1.21 -1.76
N ILE A 53 -7.22 -1.01 -0.44
CA ILE A 53 -8.31 -1.05 0.54
C ILE A 53 -9.26 0.13 0.33
N GLU A 54 -8.72 1.34 0.16
CA GLU A 54 -9.55 2.54 -0.06
C GLU A 54 -10.42 2.40 -1.31
N GLN A 55 -9.81 1.99 -2.44
CA GLN A 55 -10.54 1.72 -3.68
C GLN A 55 -11.55 0.59 -3.52
N GLY A 56 -11.20 -0.49 -2.83
CA GLY A 56 -12.10 -1.63 -2.62
C GLY A 56 -13.32 -1.26 -1.75
N ILE A 57 -13.12 -0.45 -0.71
CA ILE A 57 -14.21 0.04 0.14
C ILE A 57 -15.12 0.98 -0.65
N GLU A 58 -14.55 1.94 -1.38
CA GLU A 58 -15.32 2.89 -2.19
C GLU A 58 -16.18 2.17 -3.24
N GLN A 59 -15.58 1.25 -4.01
CA GLN A 59 -16.30 0.43 -4.98
C GLN A 59 -17.38 -0.44 -4.32
N GLY A 60 -17.10 -1.01 -3.14
CA GLY A 60 -18.06 -1.81 -2.39
C GLY A 60 -19.27 -1.00 -1.92
N VAL A 61 -19.05 0.22 -1.43
CA VAL A 61 -20.12 1.13 -1.00
C VAL A 61 -20.97 1.58 -2.19
N GLU A 62 -20.34 1.97 -3.30
CA GLU A 62 -21.04 2.35 -4.53
C GLU A 62 -21.89 1.18 -5.07
N GLN A 63 -21.31 -0.01 -5.14
CA GLN A 63 -22.00 -1.20 -5.64
C GLN A 63 -23.17 -1.60 -4.73
N THR A 64 -23.00 -1.47 -3.41
CA THR A 64 -24.08 -1.72 -2.44
C THR A 64 -25.21 -0.73 -2.62
N THR A 65 -24.89 0.56 -2.75
CA THR A 65 -25.87 1.63 -2.95
C THR A 65 -26.67 1.40 -4.22
N LEU A 66 -26.00 1.07 -5.31
CA LEU A 66 -26.62 0.75 -6.59
C LEU A 66 -27.51 -0.49 -6.50
N ASN A 67 -27.08 -1.53 -5.76
CA ASN A 67 -27.90 -2.71 -5.53
C ASN A 67 -29.17 -2.41 -4.72
N ILE A 68 -29.07 -1.57 -3.67
CA ILE A 68 -30.23 -1.13 -2.89
C ILE A 68 -31.22 -0.39 -3.77
N VAL A 69 -30.75 0.62 -4.53
CA VAL A 69 -31.58 1.40 -5.44
C VAL A 69 -32.27 0.51 -6.47
N ARG A 70 -31.52 -0.42 -7.09
CA ARG A 70 -32.07 -1.35 -8.09
C ARG A 70 -33.14 -2.25 -7.48
N ASN A 71 -32.85 -2.89 -6.36
CA ASN A 71 -33.78 -3.83 -5.72
C ASN A 71 -35.05 -3.10 -5.26
N ALA A 72 -34.91 -1.90 -4.69
CA ALA A 72 -36.04 -1.09 -4.27
C ALA A 72 -36.92 -0.68 -5.46
N HIS A 73 -36.31 -0.28 -6.58
CA HIS A 73 -37.03 0.05 -7.81
C HIS A 73 -37.75 -1.17 -8.42
N GLN A 74 -37.10 -2.34 -8.44
CA GLN A 74 -37.67 -3.58 -8.96
C GLN A 74 -38.88 -4.07 -8.16
N ILE A 75 -38.89 -3.82 -6.84
CA ILE A 75 -40.02 -4.16 -5.95
C ILE A 75 -41.15 -3.11 -6.07
N GLY A 76 -40.96 -2.05 -6.86
CA GLY A 76 -41.96 -1.02 -7.12
C GLY A 76 -42.08 0.02 -6.01
N LEU A 77 -41.04 0.19 -5.18
CA LEU A 77 -41.03 1.27 -4.19
C LEU A 77 -41.01 2.63 -4.89
N PRO A 78 -41.75 3.62 -4.37
CA PRO A 78 -41.74 4.97 -4.93
C PRO A 78 -40.38 5.62 -4.71
N LEU A 79 -39.98 6.49 -5.66
CA LEU A 79 -38.67 7.16 -5.65
C LEU A 79 -38.38 7.91 -4.35
N SER A 80 -39.39 8.54 -3.75
CA SER A 80 -39.28 9.22 -2.46
C SER A 80 -38.85 8.29 -1.31
N THR A 81 -39.34 7.04 -1.28
CA THR A 81 -38.93 6.04 -0.29
C THR A 81 -37.51 5.53 -0.57
N ILE A 82 -37.13 5.42 -1.85
CA ILE A 82 -35.76 5.05 -2.22
C ILE A 82 -34.78 6.14 -1.78
N GLU A 83 -35.13 7.41 -2.00
CA GLU A 83 -34.37 8.58 -1.54
C GLU A 83 -34.15 8.56 -0.03
N GLU A 84 -35.20 8.27 0.75
CA GLU A 84 -35.10 8.16 2.21
C GLU A 84 -34.16 7.02 2.66
N ILE A 85 -34.24 5.85 2.02
CA ILE A 85 -33.43 4.68 2.39
C ILE A 85 -31.98 4.81 1.94
N SER A 86 -31.74 5.30 0.71
CA SER A 86 -30.39 5.39 0.15
C SER A 86 -29.68 6.71 0.48
N GLY A 87 -30.41 7.72 0.98
CA GLY A 87 -29.88 9.06 1.23
C GLY A 87 -29.43 9.79 -0.04
N LEU A 88 -29.94 9.37 -1.21
CA LEU A 88 -29.57 9.93 -2.51
C LEU A 88 -30.74 10.72 -3.09
N PRO A 89 -30.51 11.90 -3.68
CA PRO A 89 -31.58 12.66 -4.30
C PRO A 89 -32.16 11.93 -5.51
N GLU A 90 -33.45 12.12 -5.79
CA GLU A 90 -34.15 11.44 -6.90
C GLU A 90 -33.44 11.58 -8.26
N LYS A 91 -32.79 12.73 -8.51
CA LYS A 91 -32.00 12.96 -9.73
C LYS A 91 -30.80 12.01 -9.85
N GLN A 92 -30.14 11.69 -8.75
CA GLN A 92 -29.03 10.73 -8.73
C GLN A 92 -29.55 9.30 -8.89
N ILE A 93 -30.64 8.96 -8.20
CA ILE A 93 -31.30 7.64 -8.32
C ILE A 93 -31.68 7.35 -9.77
N THR A 94 -32.35 8.29 -10.44
CA THR A 94 -32.75 8.14 -11.85
C THR A 94 -31.55 8.07 -12.79
N GLY A 95 -30.46 8.79 -12.49
CA GLY A 95 -29.20 8.68 -13.22
C GLY A 95 -28.55 7.29 -13.08
N LEU A 96 -28.51 6.75 -11.86
CA LEU A 96 -27.97 5.42 -11.58
C LEU A 96 -28.76 4.32 -12.27
N LEU A 97 -30.10 4.39 -12.24
CA LEU A 97 -30.96 3.42 -12.91
C LEU A 97 -30.79 3.42 -14.44
N LYS A 98 -30.59 4.60 -15.05
CA LYS A 98 -30.30 4.71 -16.50
C LYS A 98 -28.93 4.16 -16.86
N ALA A 99 -27.90 4.55 -16.11
CA ALA A 99 -26.54 4.07 -16.34
C ALA A 99 -26.40 2.55 -16.16
N ASP A 100 -27.16 1.96 -15.24
CA ASP A 100 -27.21 0.51 -15.05
C ASP A 100 -27.91 -0.21 -16.21
N ALA A 101 -29.00 0.35 -16.74
CA ALA A 101 -29.70 -0.19 -17.90
C ALA A 101 -28.83 -0.17 -19.18
N ASP A 102 -27.98 0.84 -19.33
CA ASP A 102 -27.06 0.96 -20.47
C ASP A 102 -25.87 0.00 -20.37
N LYS A 103 -25.46 -0.41 -19.17
CA LYS A 103 -24.39 -1.41 -18.95
C LYS A 103 -24.84 -2.86 -19.17
N GLN A 104 -26.15 -3.12 -19.17
CA GLN A 104 -26.73 -4.46 -19.34
C GLN A 104 -27.14 -4.77 -20.80
N LYS A 105 -26.94 -3.82 -21.72
CA LYS A 105 -27.03 -4.02 -23.17
C LYS A 105 -25.70 -4.50 -23.75
#